data_AF-A0A2N6A9D9-F1
#
_entry.id   AF-A0A2N6A9D9-F1
#
_cell.length_a   1.000
_cell.length_b   1.000
_cell.length_c   1.000
_cell.angle_alpha   90.00
_cell.angle_beta   90.00
_cell.angle_gamma   90.00
#
_symmetry.space_group_name_H-M   'P 1'
#
loop_
_entity.id
_entity.type
_entity.pdbx_description
1 polymer ?
#
loop_
_entity_poly.entity_id
_entity_poly.type
_entity_poly.pdbx_seq_one_letter_code
_entity_poly.pdbx_strand_id
1 'polypeptide(L)'
;MFTLLDNKKGYAALIGLLVVVLLIAFLVYGGSFFSKKTPVELTEDYEGAKQAIEDINLQTKQDQEVIDKIIDGENSETVNKSLTINIEEDSVVSSPLKIEGTVDQEKESVFVELRKSDKTPLVGEEVKVRDNKYSVTLYFEFSSTKEGYVAVTDEEGTDLIERFVKFEEENE
;
A
#
# COMPACT_ATOMS: atom_id res chain seq x y z
N MET A 1 -6.08 39.18 27.28
CA MET A 1 -4.69 38.67 27.25
C MET A 1 -4.77 37.25 26.69
N PHE A 2 -4.61 37.09 25.37
CA PHE A 2 -4.66 35.78 24.72
C PHE A 2 -3.25 35.21 24.68
N THR A 3 -3.05 34.08 25.35
CA THR A 3 -1.82 33.29 25.34
C THR A 3 -1.68 32.61 23.98
N LEU A 4 -0.70 33.08 23.20
CA LEU A 4 -0.17 32.37 22.03
C LEU A 4 0.44 31.05 22.51
N LEU A 5 -0.19 29.92 22.14
CA LEU A 5 0.41 28.61 22.32
C LEU A 5 1.63 28.50 21.38
N ASP A 6 2.79 28.30 22.00
CA ASP A 6 4.03 27.86 21.36
C ASP A 6 3.81 26.53 20.60
N ASN A 7 3.57 26.59 19.28
CA ASN A 7 3.67 25.43 18.41
C ASN A 7 4.92 25.53 17.52
N LYS A 8 6.10 25.44 18.18
CA LYS A 8 7.41 25.45 17.50
C LYS A 8 7.72 24.16 16.72
N LYS A 9 6.88 23.12 16.81
CA LYS A 9 7.13 21.82 16.15
C LYS A 9 6.55 21.74 14.73
N GLY A 10 5.48 22.48 14.42
CA GLY A 10 4.88 22.49 13.07
C GLY A 10 5.70 23.25 12.01
N TYR A 11 6.47 24.27 12.42
CA TYR A 11 7.27 25.07 11.48
C TYR A 11 8.51 24.33 10.95
N ALA A 12 9.11 23.43 11.75
CA ALA A 12 10.30 22.69 11.34
C ALA A 12 10.00 21.70 10.20
N ALA A 13 8.83 21.06 10.22
CA ALA A 13 8.40 20.14 9.16
C ALA A 13 8.12 20.87 7.83
N LEU A 14 7.49 22.04 7.91
CA LEU A 14 7.21 22.89 6.74
C LEU A 14 8.49 23.46 6.10
N ILE A 15 9.45 23.89 6.91
CA ILE A 15 10.76 24.37 6.41
C ILE A 15 11.53 23.20 5.77
N GLY A 16 11.50 22.01 6.37
CA GLY A 16 12.15 20.82 5.82
C GLY A 16 11.62 20.43 4.44
N LEU A 17 10.29 20.38 4.27
CA LEU A 17 9.65 20.09 2.98
C LEU A 17 10.04 21.11 1.90
N LEU A 18 10.07 22.40 2.26
CA LEU A 18 10.37 23.48 1.32
C LEU A 18 11.83 23.44 0.83
N VAL A 19 12.78 23.04 1.68
CA VAL A 19 14.19 22.87 1.30
C VAL A 19 14.37 21.69 0.32
N VAL A 20 13.65 20.58 0.52
CA VAL A 20 13.73 19.41 -0.37
C VAL A 20 13.21 19.75 -1.77
N VAL A 21 12.08 20.47 -1.86
CA VAL A 21 11.52 20.90 -3.15
C VAL A 21 12.48 21.84 -3.90
N LEU A 22 13.16 22.75 -3.19
CA LEU A 22 14.14 23.65 -3.79
C LEU A 22 15.40 22.91 -4.30
N LEU A 23 15.87 21.87 -3.60
CA LEU A 23 17.01 21.06 -4.05
C LEU A 23 16.68 20.28 -5.32
N ILE A 24 15.48 19.70 -5.42
CA ILE A 24 15.02 19.00 -6.63
C ILE A 24 14.93 19.97 -7.81
N ALA A 25 14.36 21.17 -7.58
CA ALA A 25 14.31 22.20 -8.62
C ALA A 25 15.70 22.66 -9.07
N PHE A 26 16.67 22.77 -8.15
CA PHE A 26 18.06 23.12 -8.49
C PHE A 26 18.77 22.03 -9.29
N LEU A 27 18.50 20.74 -9.04
CA LEU A 27 19.07 19.66 -9.86
C LEU A 27 18.50 19.63 -11.27
N VAL A 28 17.18 19.82 -11.41
CA VAL A 28 16.51 19.83 -12.72
C VAL A 28 16.91 21.05 -13.55
N TYR A 29 16.99 22.24 -12.94
CA TYR A 29 17.34 23.48 -13.66
C TYR A 29 18.85 23.74 -13.75
N GLY A 30 19.64 23.34 -12.74
CA GLY A 30 21.09 23.53 -12.70
C GLY A 30 21.86 22.59 -13.65
N GLY A 31 21.29 21.44 -14.00
CA GLY A 31 21.86 20.53 -15.00
C GLY A 31 21.86 21.11 -16.43
N SER A 32 21.08 22.16 -16.70
CA SER A 32 20.98 22.76 -18.04
C SER A 32 22.04 23.84 -18.34
N PHE A 33 22.94 24.17 -17.39
CA PHE A 33 23.91 25.27 -17.57
C PHE A 33 25.34 24.86 -17.93
N PHE A 34 25.66 23.56 -17.98
CA PHE A 34 26.95 23.05 -18.46
C PHE A 34 26.84 22.43 -19.86
N SER A 35 26.57 23.28 -20.86
CA SER A 35 26.81 22.94 -22.27
C SER A 35 27.30 24.17 -23.03
N LYS A 36 28.53 24.59 -22.74
CA LYS A 36 29.32 25.37 -23.70
C LYS A 36 30.10 24.39 -24.56
N LYS A 37 29.72 24.32 -25.84
CA LYS A 37 30.39 23.56 -26.88
C LYS A 37 31.79 24.13 -27.12
N THR A 38 32.81 23.34 -26.86
CA THR A 38 34.12 23.43 -27.53
C THR A 38 34.20 22.30 -28.57
N PRO A 39 34.60 22.57 -29.81
CA PRO A 39 34.91 21.50 -30.75
C PRO A 39 36.25 20.88 -30.33
N VAL A 40 36.22 19.66 -29.81
CA VAL A 40 37.44 18.88 -29.54
C VAL A 40 37.70 18.02 -30.78
N GLU A 41 38.86 18.24 -31.39
CA GLU A 41 39.44 17.41 -32.45
C GLU A 41 39.53 15.95 -31.99
N LEU A 42 39.13 15.05 -32.89
CA LEU A 42 39.28 13.61 -32.74
C LEU A 42 40.75 13.23 -32.95
N THR A 43 41.46 12.93 -31.87
CA THR A 43 42.68 12.11 -31.95
C THR A 43 42.49 10.80 -31.20
N GLU A 44 42.43 9.75 -32.02
CA GLU A 44 42.83 8.36 -31.78
C GLU A 44 42.98 7.89 -30.31
N ASP A 45 41.92 7.28 -29.77
CA ASP A 45 42.07 6.18 -28.80
C ASP A 45 40.77 5.33 -28.74
N TYR A 46 40.60 4.42 -29.70
CA TYR A 46 39.34 3.68 -29.93
C TYR A 46 39.27 2.31 -29.21
N GLU A 47 40.31 1.91 -28.47
CA GLU A 47 40.36 0.61 -27.77
C GLU A 47 40.04 0.72 -26.28
N GLY A 48 40.46 1.78 -25.58
CA GLY A 48 40.16 1.96 -24.15
C GLY A 48 38.68 2.19 -23.83
N ALA A 49 37.94 2.82 -24.75
CA ALA A 49 36.51 3.10 -24.58
C ALA A 49 35.64 1.84 -24.64
N LYS A 50 36.09 0.79 -25.34
CA LYS A 50 35.32 -0.46 -25.47
C LYS A 50 35.33 -1.27 -24.18
N GLN A 51 36.46 -1.28 -23.47
CA GLN A 51 36.62 -1.97 -22.19
C GLN A 51 35.82 -1.28 -21.06
N ALA A 52 35.81 0.05 -21.04
CA ALA A 52 35.02 0.81 -20.07
C ALA A 52 33.49 0.59 -20.21
N ILE A 53 32.99 0.38 -21.44
CA ILE A 53 31.57 0.13 -21.69
C ILE A 53 31.16 -1.30 -21.25
N GLU A 54 32.08 -2.26 -21.30
CA GLU A 54 31.83 -3.65 -20.89
C GLU A 54 31.76 -3.78 -19.36
N ASP A 55 32.64 -3.06 -18.63
CA ASP A 55 32.60 -2.98 -17.16
C ASP A 55 31.36 -2.24 -16.63
N ILE A 56 30.92 -1.17 -17.31
CA ILE A 56 29.67 -0.46 -16.96
C ILE A 56 28.45 -1.39 -17.14
N ASN A 57 28.44 -2.24 -18.18
CA ASN A 57 27.33 -3.18 -18.42
C ASN A 57 27.27 -4.32 -17.39
N LEU A 58 28.41 -4.75 -16.81
CA LEU A 58 28.42 -5.74 -15.72
C LEU A 58 27.92 -5.14 -14.40
N GLN A 59 28.29 -3.90 -14.09
CA GLN A 59 27.82 -3.20 -12.89
C GLN A 59 26.31 -2.91 -12.94
N THR A 60 25.81 -2.49 -14.10
CA THR A 60 24.38 -2.19 -14.30
C THR A 60 23.48 -3.43 -14.16
N LYS A 61 23.99 -4.62 -14.54
CA LYS A 61 23.26 -5.90 -14.33
C LYS A 61 23.23 -6.35 -12.86
N GLN A 62 24.29 -6.09 -12.10
CA GLN A 62 24.30 -6.36 -10.65
C GLN A 62 23.40 -5.39 -9.89
N ASP A 63 23.34 -4.12 -10.31
CA ASP A 63 22.44 -3.12 -9.69
C ASP A 63 20.96 -3.42 -10.00
N GLN A 64 20.63 -3.95 -11.18
CA GLN A 64 19.27 -4.40 -11.50
C GLN A 64 18.84 -5.66 -10.72
N GLU A 65 19.76 -6.58 -10.45
CA GLU A 65 19.47 -7.77 -9.61
C GLU A 65 19.32 -7.42 -8.12
N VAL A 66 19.97 -6.34 -7.65
CA VAL A 66 19.73 -5.75 -6.32
C VAL A 66 18.39 -5.02 -6.27
N ILE A 67 17.97 -4.34 -7.34
CA ILE A 67 16.65 -3.68 -7.41
C ILE A 67 15.52 -4.72 -7.46
N ASP A 68 15.65 -5.81 -8.22
CA ASP A 68 14.65 -6.88 -8.23
C ASP A 68 14.56 -7.59 -6.86
N LYS A 69 15.67 -7.70 -6.11
CA LYS A 69 15.65 -8.17 -4.70
C LYS A 69 15.09 -7.16 -3.70
N ILE A 70 15.14 -5.85 -3.99
CA ILE A 70 14.46 -4.82 -3.18
C ILE A 70 12.94 -4.83 -3.44
N ILE A 71 12.52 -5.22 -4.65
CA ILE A 71 11.10 -5.38 -4.99
C ILE A 71 10.51 -6.64 -4.34
N ASP A 72 11.31 -7.70 -4.14
CA ASP A 72 10.85 -8.99 -3.59
C ASP A 72 11.22 -9.29 -2.12
N GLY A 73 11.74 -8.33 -1.32
CA GLY A 73 12.05 -8.65 0.08
C GLY A 73 12.49 -7.52 1.01
N GLU A 74 11.56 -7.05 1.83
CA GLU A 74 11.76 -6.62 3.23
C GLU A 74 12.77 -5.49 3.51
N ASN A 75 12.28 -4.25 3.60
CA ASN A 75 12.33 -3.51 4.87
C ASN A 75 11.52 -2.22 4.74
N SER A 76 10.20 -2.40 4.75
CA SER A 76 9.32 -1.38 5.25
C SER A 76 8.87 -1.83 6.63
N GLU A 77 9.68 -1.53 7.65
CA GLU A 77 9.13 -1.23 8.98
C GLU A 77 8.36 0.11 8.88
N THR A 78 7.40 0.20 7.95
CA THR A 78 6.18 0.91 8.27
C THR A 78 5.62 0.09 9.41
N VAL A 79 5.38 0.71 10.57
CA VAL A 79 4.60 0.09 11.64
C VAL A 79 3.42 -0.58 10.95
N ASN A 80 3.44 -1.92 10.86
CA ASN A 80 2.41 -2.71 10.22
C ASN A 80 1.19 -2.52 11.10
N LYS A 81 0.47 -1.44 10.83
CA LYS A 81 -0.75 -1.10 11.50
C LYS A 81 -1.71 -2.24 11.13
N SER A 82 -1.94 -3.11 12.10
CA SER A 82 -2.41 -4.46 11.85
C SER A 82 -3.93 -4.46 11.69
N LEU A 83 -4.37 -4.29 10.46
CA LEU A 83 -5.73 -4.59 10.05
C LEU A 83 -5.91 -6.12 10.08
N THR A 84 -6.91 -6.62 10.82
CA THR A 84 -7.14 -8.06 10.96
C THR A 84 -8.63 -8.41 10.85
N ILE A 85 -8.89 -9.67 10.54
CA ILE A 85 -10.20 -10.32 10.56
C ILE A 85 -10.02 -11.73 11.12
N ASN A 86 -11.02 -12.25 11.83
CA ASN A 86 -11.04 -13.60 12.40
C ASN A 86 -11.41 -14.70 11.38
N ILE A 87 -11.38 -14.38 10.09
CA ILE A 87 -11.69 -15.27 8.97
C ILE A 87 -10.41 -15.47 8.15
N GLU A 88 -10.00 -16.73 8.00
CA GLU A 88 -8.85 -17.08 7.17
C GLU A 88 -9.24 -17.22 5.70
N GLU A 89 -8.27 -17.07 4.80
CA GLU A 89 -8.45 -17.36 3.38
C GLU A 89 -8.86 -18.83 3.19
N ASP A 90 -9.71 -19.11 2.21
CA ASP A 90 -10.23 -20.45 1.88
C ASP A 90 -11.06 -21.13 2.98
N SER A 91 -11.37 -20.42 4.07
CA SER A 91 -12.17 -20.95 5.16
C SER A 91 -13.60 -21.28 4.72
N VAL A 92 -14.18 -22.30 5.36
CA VAL A 92 -15.60 -22.64 5.19
C VAL A 92 -16.40 -21.87 6.23
N VAL A 93 -17.41 -21.13 5.78
CA VAL A 93 -18.28 -20.32 6.63
C VAL A 93 -19.74 -20.74 6.48
N SER A 94 -20.45 -20.76 7.61
CA SER A 94 -21.89 -21.03 7.69
C SER A 94 -22.65 -19.79 8.16
N SER A 95 -23.97 -19.78 7.95
CA SER A 95 -24.87 -18.75 8.49
C SER A 95 -25.43 -19.22 9.83
N PRO A 96 -25.44 -18.39 10.89
CA PRO A 96 -24.93 -17.02 10.95
C PRO A 96 -23.39 -16.95 11.02
N LEU A 97 -22.80 -15.98 10.33
CA LEU A 97 -21.36 -15.75 10.35
C LEU A 97 -21.00 -14.58 11.26
N LYS A 98 -20.24 -14.87 12.33
CA LYS A 98 -19.67 -13.84 13.20
C LYS A 98 -18.29 -13.40 12.70
N ILE A 99 -18.19 -12.12 12.35
CA ILE A 99 -16.97 -11.51 11.85
C ILE A 99 -16.46 -10.52 12.90
N GLU A 100 -15.18 -10.64 13.24
CA GLU A 100 -14.50 -9.80 14.22
C GLU A 100 -13.14 -9.41 13.67
N GLY A 101 -12.68 -8.22 13.99
CA GLY A 101 -11.37 -7.79 13.54
C GLY A 101 -10.88 -6.52 14.20
N THR A 102 -9.68 -6.12 13.79
CA THR A 102 -9.08 -4.85 14.19
C THR A 102 -8.89 -3.96 12.99
N VAL A 103 -9.12 -2.66 13.18
CA VAL A 103 -8.74 -1.64 12.21
C VAL A 103 -7.94 -0.54 12.88
N ASP A 104 -7.11 0.14 12.10
CA ASP A 104 -6.19 1.13 12.63
C ASP A 104 -6.91 2.34 13.23
N GLN A 105 -6.21 2.98 14.18
CA GLN A 105 -6.66 4.22 14.80
C GLN A 105 -6.83 5.30 13.74
N GLU A 106 -8.09 5.60 13.43
CA GLU A 106 -8.67 6.80 12.79
C GLU A 106 -10.02 6.51 12.11
N LYS A 107 -10.48 5.24 12.04
CA LYS A 107 -11.81 4.92 11.46
C LYS A 107 -12.91 4.87 12.52
N GLU A 108 -14.02 5.58 12.29
CA GLU A 108 -15.20 5.56 13.16
C GLU A 108 -16.13 4.37 12.86
N SER A 109 -16.23 3.98 11.59
CA SER A 109 -16.93 2.78 11.14
C SER A 109 -16.19 2.06 10.00
N VAL A 110 -16.62 0.83 9.75
CA VAL A 110 -16.25 0.04 8.58
C VAL A 110 -17.50 -0.62 8.04
N PHE A 111 -17.51 -0.93 6.76
CA PHE A 111 -18.59 -1.74 6.17
C PHE A 111 -18.10 -3.17 6.00
N VAL A 112 -18.82 -4.13 6.57
CA VAL A 112 -18.47 -5.56 6.50
C VAL A 112 -19.52 -6.27 5.67
N GLU A 113 -19.09 -6.97 4.63
CA GLU A 113 -19.99 -7.62 3.70
C GLU A 113 -19.53 -9.00 3.24
N LEU A 114 -20.53 -9.82 2.93
CA LEU A 114 -20.39 -11.03 2.15
C LEU A 114 -20.72 -10.71 0.70
N ARG A 115 -19.84 -11.11 -0.21
CA ARG A 115 -19.98 -10.95 -1.67
C ARG A 115 -19.96 -12.32 -2.34
N LYS A 116 -20.60 -12.43 -3.51
CA LYS A 116 -20.46 -13.61 -4.38
C LYS A 116 -19.08 -13.62 -5.07
N SER A 117 -18.76 -14.70 -5.79
CA SER A 117 -17.54 -14.80 -6.60
C SER A 117 -17.38 -13.68 -7.64
N ASP A 118 -18.49 -13.13 -8.14
CA ASP A 118 -18.51 -11.99 -9.08
C ASP A 118 -18.40 -10.61 -8.39
N LYS A 119 -18.10 -10.60 -7.08
CA LYS A 119 -18.00 -9.42 -6.22
C LYS A 119 -19.31 -8.67 -6.00
N THR A 120 -20.45 -9.20 -6.42
CA THR A 120 -21.74 -8.60 -6.07
C THR A 120 -22.06 -8.81 -4.59
N PRO A 121 -22.51 -7.77 -3.85
CA PRO A 121 -22.89 -7.92 -2.45
C PRO A 121 -24.06 -8.89 -2.28
N LEU A 122 -23.95 -9.78 -1.29
CA LEU A 122 -25.02 -10.66 -0.81
C LEU A 122 -25.72 -10.03 0.40
N VAL A 123 -24.93 -9.71 1.42
CA VAL A 123 -25.38 -9.06 2.66
C VAL A 123 -24.21 -8.26 3.23
N GLY A 124 -24.49 -7.13 3.87
CA GLY A 124 -23.47 -6.35 4.54
C GLY A 124 -24.07 -5.37 5.53
N GLU A 125 -23.25 -4.92 6.46
CA GLU A 125 -23.65 -4.00 7.52
C GLU A 125 -22.52 -3.02 7.83
N GLU A 126 -22.90 -1.77 8.14
CA GLU A 126 -21.98 -0.78 8.69
C GLU A 126 -21.78 -1.03 10.18
N VAL A 127 -20.53 -1.16 10.61
CA VAL A 127 -20.14 -1.53 11.97
C VAL A 127 -19.31 -0.42 12.58
N LYS A 128 -19.71 0.05 13.76
CA LYS A 128 -18.93 1.05 14.50
C LYS A 128 -17.67 0.42 15.07
N VAL A 129 -16.55 1.10 14.89
CA VAL A 129 -15.27 0.71 15.47
C VAL A 129 -15.18 1.26 16.90
N ARG A 130 -14.84 0.41 17.85
CA ARG A 130 -14.60 0.79 19.25
C ARG A 130 -13.32 0.16 19.73
N ASP A 131 -12.44 0.96 20.32
CA ASP A 131 -11.10 0.51 20.76
C ASP A 131 -10.35 -0.25 19.64
N ASN A 132 -10.42 0.27 18.41
CA ASN A 132 -9.84 -0.31 17.20
C ASN A 132 -10.41 -1.69 16.81
N LYS A 133 -11.57 -2.07 17.34
CA LYS A 133 -12.21 -3.35 17.10
C LYS A 133 -13.60 -3.19 16.54
N TYR A 134 -14.01 -4.13 15.71
CA TYR A 134 -15.37 -4.24 15.20
C TYR A 134 -15.84 -5.69 15.35
N SER A 135 -17.16 -5.88 15.44
CA SER A 135 -17.80 -7.18 15.51
C SER A 135 -19.18 -7.08 14.88
N VAL A 136 -19.51 -8.03 14.02
CA VAL A 136 -20.80 -8.11 13.32
C VAL A 136 -21.21 -9.56 13.16
N THR A 137 -22.51 -9.80 13.06
CA THR A 137 -23.06 -11.12 12.75
C THR A 137 -23.94 -11.00 11.52
N LEU A 138 -23.52 -11.61 10.43
CA LEU A 138 -24.24 -11.59 9.16
C LEU A 138 -25.08 -12.87 9.03
N TYR A 139 -26.35 -12.68 8.71
CA TYR A 139 -27.30 -13.76 8.40
C TYR A 139 -27.51 -13.77 6.89
N PHE A 140 -27.33 -14.94 6.27
CA PHE A 140 -27.45 -15.09 4.83
C PHE A 140 -27.99 -16.47 4.48
N GLU A 141 -28.67 -16.54 3.34
CA GLU A 141 -29.11 -17.79 2.75
C GLU A 141 -28.12 -18.22 1.68
N PHE A 142 -27.73 -19.49 1.75
CA PHE A 142 -26.95 -20.12 0.70
C PHE A 142 -27.84 -20.29 -0.53
N SER A 143 -27.80 -19.31 -1.42
CA SER A 143 -28.25 -19.52 -2.80
C SER A 143 -27.38 -20.62 -3.44
N SER A 144 -27.58 -20.91 -4.73
CA SER A 144 -26.71 -21.84 -5.50
C SER A 144 -25.22 -21.47 -5.55
N THR A 145 -24.78 -20.45 -4.80
CA THR A 145 -23.42 -19.93 -4.72
C THR A 145 -22.66 -20.69 -3.62
N LYS A 146 -21.57 -21.37 -4.00
CA LYS A 146 -20.77 -22.21 -3.08
C LYS A 146 -19.52 -21.53 -2.53
N GLU A 147 -19.21 -20.33 -3.02
CA GLU A 147 -17.99 -19.60 -2.72
C GLU A 147 -18.21 -18.10 -2.91
N GLY A 148 -17.35 -17.30 -2.29
CA GLY A 148 -17.45 -15.86 -2.34
C GLY A 148 -16.34 -15.20 -1.56
N TYR A 149 -16.61 -13.97 -1.11
CA TYR A 149 -15.64 -13.18 -0.37
C TYR A 149 -16.27 -12.56 0.87
N VAL A 150 -15.52 -12.52 1.95
CA VAL A 150 -15.76 -11.58 3.05
C VAL A 150 -14.91 -10.35 2.77
N ALA A 151 -15.54 -9.18 2.70
CA ALA A 151 -14.87 -7.92 2.51
C ALA A 151 -15.13 -6.97 3.69
N VAL A 152 -14.09 -6.22 4.04
CA VAL A 152 -14.16 -5.12 5.00
C VAL A 152 -13.70 -3.88 4.25
N THR A 153 -14.60 -2.93 4.07
CA THR A 153 -14.34 -1.68 3.35
C THR A 153 -14.43 -0.47 4.26
N ASP A 154 -13.87 0.63 3.79
CA ASP A 154 -14.02 1.91 4.46
C ASP A 154 -15.20 2.73 3.93
N GLU A 155 -15.38 3.91 4.52
CA GLU A 155 -16.45 4.85 4.18
C GLU A 155 -16.40 5.33 2.70
N GLU A 156 -15.24 5.21 2.05
CA GLU A 156 -15.06 5.55 0.63
C GLU A 156 -15.33 4.35 -0.29
N GLY A 157 -15.57 3.17 0.27
CA GLY A 157 -15.76 1.91 -0.46
C GLY A 157 -14.45 1.25 -0.88
N THR A 158 -13.31 1.63 -0.29
CA THR A 158 -12.02 0.99 -0.54
C THR A 158 -11.92 -0.30 0.26
N ASP A 159 -11.58 -1.41 -0.41
CA ASP A 159 -11.34 -2.70 0.24
C ASP A 159 -10.11 -2.62 1.15
N LEU A 160 -10.33 -2.79 2.46
CA LEU A 160 -9.26 -2.86 3.47
C LEU A 160 -8.79 -4.31 3.64
N ILE A 161 -9.73 -5.24 3.74
CA ILE A 161 -9.50 -6.69 3.74
C ILE A 161 -10.48 -7.31 2.76
N GLU A 162 -9.99 -8.30 2.02
CA GLU A 162 -10.81 -9.25 1.31
C GLU A 162 -10.29 -10.67 1.60
N ARG A 163 -11.21 -11.60 1.85
CA ARG A 163 -10.90 -13.02 2.08
C ARG A 163 -11.81 -13.89 1.24
N PHE A 164 -11.23 -14.73 0.39
CA PHE A 164 -12.00 -15.78 -0.26
C PHE A 164 -12.48 -16.80 0.78
N VAL A 165 -13.74 -17.20 0.66
CA VAL A 165 -14.38 -18.18 1.55
C VAL A 165 -15.26 -19.14 0.77
N LYS A 166 -15.45 -20.33 1.33
CA LYS A 166 -16.40 -21.32 0.86
C LYS A 166 -17.63 -21.31 1.74
N PHE A 167 -18.76 -21.55 1.12
CA PHE A 167 -20.05 -21.49 1.75
C PHE A 167 -20.57 -22.90 2.02
N GLU A 168 -20.97 -23.16 3.27
CA GLU A 168 -21.59 -24.42 3.66
C GLU A 168 -22.91 -24.16 4.38
N GLU A 169 -23.96 -24.83 3.88
CA GLU A 169 -25.26 -24.87 4.54
C GLU A 169 -25.13 -25.69 5.82
N GLU A 170 -25.63 -25.15 6.95
CA GLU A 170 -25.63 -25.90 8.20
C GLU A 170 -26.54 -27.12 8.02
N ASN A 171 -25.92 -28.32 7.96
CA ASN A 171 -26.68 -29.56 7.89
C ASN A 171 -27.35 -29.77 9.25
N GLU A 172 -28.66 -29.52 9.32
CA GLU A 172 -29.52 -29.87 10.47
C GLU A 172 -29.51 -31.38 10.80
#